data_AF-A0A8S2NKA1-F1
#
_entry.id   AF-A0A8S2NKA1-F1
#
_cell.length_a   1.000
_cell.length_b   1.000
_cell.length_c   1.000
_cell.angle_alpha   90.00
_cell.angle_beta   90.00
_cell.angle_gamma   90.00
#
_symmetry.space_group_name_H-M   'P 1'
#
loop_
_entity.id
_entity.type
_entity.pdbx_description
1 polymer ?
#
loop_
_entity_poly.entity_id
_entity_poly.type
_entity_poly.pdbx_seq_one_letter_code
_entity_poly.pdbx_strand_id
1 'polypeptide(L)'
;MLFLKWDNGNHILSLAEIDRAITYWNPEYGTDKRAIMRAFRAADSNGNGFVDLSEFGLLLDLLVYYNDLSQKFKVLDINGDKRISFDEFKKGYAQEGRSISDRAELKREFDAIDTNHGGYILFDEV
;
A
#
# COMPACT_ATOMS: atom_id res chain seq x y z
N MET A 1 9.94 -5.02 -23.93
CA MET A 1 10.06 -4.46 -22.57
C MET A 1 8.64 -4.28 -22.01
N LEU A 2 8.39 -4.62 -20.74
CA LEU A 2 7.04 -4.64 -20.13
C LEU A 2 6.27 -3.31 -20.27
N PHE A 3 6.96 -2.18 -20.19
CA PHE A 3 6.40 -0.83 -20.35
C PHE A 3 5.63 -0.67 -21.68
N LEU A 4 6.28 -0.90 -22.82
CA LEU A 4 5.71 -0.70 -24.16
C LEU A 4 4.53 -1.61 -24.49
N LYS A 5 4.31 -2.67 -23.72
CA LYS A 5 3.16 -3.57 -23.91
C LYS A 5 1.85 -2.90 -23.47
N TRP A 6 1.93 -1.96 -22.54
CA TRP A 6 0.78 -1.34 -21.89
C TRP A 6 0.64 0.16 -22.16
N ASP A 7 1.66 0.75 -22.79
CA ASP A 7 1.65 2.09 -23.37
C ASP A 7 0.74 2.13 -24.62
N ASN A 8 -0.13 3.13 -24.71
CA ASN A 8 -1.00 3.35 -25.85
C ASN A 8 -0.32 4.13 -27.01
N GLY A 9 0.98 4.39 -26.91
CA GLY A 9 1.78 5.15 -27.85
C GLY A 9 2.05 6.59 -27.43
N ASN A 10 1.69 6.96 -26.19
CA ASN A 10 1.96 8.27 -25.61
C ASN A 10 3.23 8.29 -24.74
N HIS A 11 3.91 7.14 -24.60
CA HIS A 11 5.18 6.99 -23.87
C HIS A 11 5.10 7.24 -22.36
N ILE A 12 3.89 7.17 -21.81
CA ILE A 12 3.59 7.32 -20.38
C ILE A 12 2.50 6.32 -20.00
N LEU A 13 2.47 5.88 -18.74
CA LEU A 13 1.43 4.97 -18.26
C LEU A 13 0.51 5.70 -17.30
N SER A 14 -0.79 5.70 -17.61
CA SER A 14 -1.84 6.09 -16.68
C SER A 14 -2.07 4.98 -15.64
N LEU A 15 -2.69 5.35 -14.52
CA LEU A 15 -3.13 4.38 -13.51
C LEU A 15 -4.00 3.26 -14.10
N ALA A 16 -4.87 3.58 -15.08
CA ALA A 16 -5.73 2.58 -15.71
C ALA A 16 -4.95 1.57 -16.57
N GLU A 17 -3.89 2.01 -17.24
CA GLU A 17 -2.99 1.13 -18.00
C GLU A 17 -2.18 0.23 -17.06
N ILE A 18 -1.68 0.79 -15.95
CA ILE A 18 -0.98 0.03 -14.91
C ILE A 18 -1.92 -1.00 -14.26
N ASP A 19 -3.14 -0.59 -13.90
CA ASP A 19 -4.13 -1.47 -13.28
C ASP A 19 -4.47 -2.66 -14.18
N ARG A 20 -4.68 -2.39 -15.48
CA ARG A 20 -4.91 -3.41 -16.49
C ARG A 20 -3.69 -4.31 -16.66
N ALA A 21 -2.50 -3.73 -16.69
CA ALA A 21 -1.24 -4.45 -16.85
C ALA A 21 -1.04 -5.48 -15.73
N ILE A 22 -1.21 -5.05 -14.49
CA ILE A 22 -1.08 -5.88 -13.30
C ILE A 22 -2.16 -6.96 -13.32
N THR A 23 -3.43 -6.59 -13.53
CA THR A 23 -4.55 -7.54 -13.54
C THR A 23 -4.37 -8.66 -14.57
N TYR A 24 -3.72 -8.38 -15.71
CA TYR A 24 -3.49 -9.39 -16.74
C TYR A 24 -2.21 -10.22 -16.51
N TRP A 25 -1.10 -9.57 -16.20
CA TRP A 25 0.21 -10.23 -16.16
C TRP A 25 0.51 -10.88 -14.81
N ASN A 26 0.08 -10.25 -13.72
CA ASN A 26 0.34 -10.71 -12.38
C ASN A 26 -0.86 -10.31 -11.46
N PRO A 27 -1.94 -11.11 -11.51
CA PRO A 27 -3.16 -10.82 -10.77
C PRO A 27 -2.96 -10.77 -9.25
N GLU A 28 -1.94 -11.43 -8.69
CA GLU A 28 -1.69 -11.40 -7.24
C GLU A 28 -1.36 -9.99 -6.72
N TYR A 29 -0.61 -9.18 -7.48
CA TYR A 29 -0.38 -7.75 -7.18
C TYR A 29 -1.62 -6.87 -7.45
N GLY A 30 -2.63 -7.39 -8.14
CA GLY A 30 -3.86 -6.68 -8.51
C GLY A 30 -4.99 -6.78 -7.49
N THR A 31 -4.80 -7.53 -6.40
CA THR A 31 -5.87 -7.90 -5.46
C THR A 31 -6.30 -6.77 -4.53
N ASP A 32 -5.41 -5.83 -4.19
CA ASP A 32 -5.76 -4.60 -3.46
C ASP A 32 -5.42 -3.37 -4.30
N LYS A 33 -6.45 -2.72 -4.83
CA LYS A 33 -6.30 -1.52 -5.66
C LYS A 33 -5.66 -0.35 -4.90
N ARG A 34 -5.72 -0.33 -3.56
CA ARG A 34 -5.06 0.70 -2.74
C ARG A 34 -3.54 0.57 -2.82
N ALA A 35 -3.02 -0.65 -2.85
CA ALA A 35 -1.58 -0.90 -3.00
C ALA A 35 -1.06 -0.38 -4.34
N ILE A 36 -1.80 -0.66 -5.43
CA ILE A 36 -1.47 -0.15 -6.77
C ILE A 36 -1.52 1.38 -6.80
N MET A 37 -2.56 1.99 -6.22
CA MET A 37 -2.71 3.44 -6.14
C MET A 37 -1.53 4.09 -5.39
N ARG A 38 -1.12 3.51 -4.26
CA ARG A 38 0.00 4.03 -3.47
C ARG A 38 1.34 3.88 -4.20
N ALA A 39 1.58 2.74 -4.84
CA ALA A 39 2.78 2.54 -5.66
C ALA A 39 2.85 3.53 -6.81
N PHE A 40 1.72 3.74 -7.50
CA PHE A 40 1.59 4.71 -8.57
C PHE A 40 1.92 6.14 -8.10
N ARG A 41 1.25 6.62 -7.04
CA ARG A 41 1.47 7.97 -6.51
C ARG A 41 2.90 8.20 -6.01
N ALA A 42 3.52 7.17 -5.44
CA ALA A 42 4.89 7.26 -4.95
C ALA A 42 5.94 7.15 -6.08
N ALA A 43 5.59 6.54 -7.22
CA ALA A 43 6.45 6.46 -8.39
C ALA A 43 6.39 7.72 -9.28
N ASP A 44 5.22 8.38 -9.35
CA ASP A 44 4.99 9.66 -10.04
C ASP A 44 5.74 10.81 -9.34
N SER A 45 7.05 10.84 -9.57
CA SER A 45 8.01 11.72 -8.91
C SER A 45 7.91 13.16 -9.38
N ASN A 46 7.50 13.35 -10.64
CA ASN A 46 7.32 14.67 -11.25
C ASN A 46 5.89 15.23 -11.03
N GLY A 47 4.96 14.42 -10.50
CA GLY A 47 3.60 14.82 -10.14
C GLY A 47 2.70 15.10 -11.35
N ASN A 48 3.01 14.52 -12.51
CA ASN A 48 2.25 14.77 -13.75
C ASN A 48 0.99 13.89 -13.87
N GLY A 49 0.77 12.96 -12.94
CA GLY A 49 -0.36 12.04 -12.95
C GLY A 49 -0.17 10.83 -13.87
N PHE A 50 1.06 10.50 -14.24
CA PHE A 50 1.45 9.37 -15.08
C PHE A 50 2.79 8.79 -14.60
N VAL A 51 3.16 7.62 -15.13
CA VAL A 51 4.49 7.03 -14.92
C VAL A 51 5.20 6.95 -16.26
N ASP A 52 6.30 7.69 -16.39
CA ASP A 52 7.17 7.58 -17.56
C ASP A 52 8.19 6.43 -17.43
N LEU A 53 9.03 6.24 -18.45
CA LEU A 53 10.02 5.16 -18.47
C LEU A 53 11.07 5.28 -17.35
N SER A 54 11.39 6.50 -16.91
CA SER A 54 12.35 6.75 -15.84
C SER A 54 11.75 6.45 -14.46
N GLU A 55 10.43 6.62 -14.31
CA GLU A 55 9.68 6.31 -13.08
C GLU A 55 9.25 4.84 -13.01
N PHE A 56 9.19 4.15 -14.16
CA PHE A 56 8.70 2.77 -14.25
C PHE A 56 9.48 1.77 -13.40
N GLY A 57 10.80 1.93 -13.28
CA GLY A 57 11.61 1.05 -12.43
C GLY A 57 11.18 1.15 -10.96
N LEU A 58 11.03 2.38 -10.47
CA LEU A 58 10.56 2.67 -9.12
C LEU A 58 9.13 2.14 -8.89
N LEU A 59 8.25 2.27 -9.89
CA LEU A 59 6.90 1.69 -9.83
C LEU A 59 6.93 0.18 -9.55
N LEU A 60 7.81 -0.58 -10.21
CA LEU A 60 7.88 -2.04 -10.01
C LEU A 60 8.30 -2.40 -8.59
N ASP A 61 9.30 -1.71 -8.04
CA ASP A 61 9.75 -1.93 -6.66
C ASP A 61 8.65 -1.56 -5.65
N LEU A 62 7.96 -0.45 -5.89
CA LEU A 62 6.87 0.01 -5.03
C LEU A 62 5.63 -0.89 -5.11
N LEU A 63 5.34 -1.51 -6.25
CA LEU A 63 4.26 -2.50 -6.38
C LEU A 63 4.50 -3.71 -5.48
N VAL A 64 5.74 -4.20 -5.42
CA VAL A 64 6.11 -5.30 -4.51
C VAL A 64 5.97 -4.86 -3.06
N TYR A 65 6.52 -3.69 -2.71
CA TYR A 65 6.48 -3.14 -1.36
C TYR A 65 5.04 -2.94 -0.85
N TYR A 66 4.21 -2.21 -1.61
CA TYR A 66 2.85 -1.90 -1.18
C TYR A 66 1.93 -3.13 -1.19
N ASN A 67 2.20 -4.12 -2.04
CA ASN A 67 1.45 -5.37 -1.97
C ASN A 67 1.78 -6.16 -0.69
N ASP A 68 3.07 -6.30 -0.34
CA ASP A 68 3.47 -6.92 0.94
C ASP A 68 2.87 -6.17 2.13
N LEU A 69 2.92 -4.84 2.12
CA LEU A 69 2.29 -4.01 3.15
C LEU A 69 0.77 -4.23 3.22
N SER A 70 0.08 -4.33 2.08
CA SER A 70 -1.34 -4.65 2.01
C SER A 70 -1.66 -6.04 2.58
N GLN A 71 -0.82 -7.05 2.32
CA GLN A 71 -1.02 -8.37 2.92
C GLN A 71 -0.85 -8.34 4.44
N LYS A 72 0.19 -7.66 4.94
CA LYS A 72 0.38 -7.44 6.39
C LYS A 72 -0.79 -6.69 7.02
N PHE A 73 -1.28 -5.66 6.36
CA PHE A 73 -2.45 -4.90 6.79
C PHE A 73 -3.69 -5.82 6.92
N LYS A 74 -3.94 -6.67 5.91
CA LYS A 74 -5.06 -7.63 5.93
C LYS A 74 -4.94 -8.67 7.03
N VAL A 75 -3.72 -9.06 7.43
CA VAL A 75 -3.51 -9.97 8.56
C VAL A 75 -3.91 -9.30 9.88
N LEU A 76 -3.68 -8.00 10.01
CA LEU A 76 -4.04 -7.22 11.21
C LEU A 76 -5.53 -6.86 11.26
N ASP A 77 -6.15 -6.59 10.11
CA ASP A 77 -7.59 -6.32 9.96
C ASP A 77 -8.42 -7.60 10.09
N ILE A 78 -8.54 -8.08 11.33
CA ILE A 78 -9.21 -9.34 11.68
C ILE A 78 -10.69 -9.31 11.28
N ASN A 79 -11.36 -8.15 11.41
CA ASN A 79 -12.78 -8.03 11.16
C ASN A 79 -13.12 -7.72 9.67
N GLY A 80 -12.14 -7.30 8.87
CA GLY A 80 -12.27 -7.06 7.44
C GLY A 80 -12.92 -5.73 7.06
N ASP A 81 -12.99 -4.74 7.96
CA ASP A 81 -13.56 -3.43 7.70
C ASP A 81 -12.59 -2.42 7.06
N LYS A 82 -11.42 -2.91 6.63
CA LYS A 82 -10.38 -2.21 5.87
C LYS A 82 -9.64 -1.13 6.63
N ARG A 83 -9.73 -1.15 7.96
CA ARG A 83 -9.03 -0.27 8.89
C ARG A 83 -8.56 -1.08 10.09
N ILE A 84 -7.52 -0.64 10.78
CA ILE A 84 -7.01 -1.34 11.95
C ILE A 84 -7.48 -0.58 13.19
N SER A 85 -8.33 -1.22 13.98
CA SER A 85 -8.70 -0.73 15.30
C SER A 85 -7.54 -0.86 16.30
N PHE A 86 -7.60 -0.13 17.41
CA PHE A 86 -6.59 -0.25 18.47
C PHE A 86 -6.49 -1.68 19.04
N ASP A 87 -7.62 -2.41 19.11
CA ASP A 87 -7.63 -3.79 19.60
C ASP A 87 -6.99 -4.77 18.60
N GLU A 88 -7.16 -4.56 17.30
CA GLU A 88 -6.47 -5.31 16.24
C GLU A 88 -4.97 -5.02 16.23
N PHE A 89 -4.59 -3.74 16.30
CA PHE A 89 -3.18 -3.32 16.41
C PHE A 89 -2.49 -4.00 17.60
N LYS A 90 -3.13 -3.99 18.78
CA LYS A 90 -2.63 -4.66 19.99
C LYS A 90 -2.43 -6.16 19.81
N LYS A 91 -3.38 -6.85 19.16
CA LYS A 91 -3.28 -8.29 18.89
C LYS A 91 -2.11 -8.59 17.97
N GLY A 92 -1.97 -7.83 16.89
CA GLY A 92 -0.84 -7.96 15.96
C GLY A 92 0.50 -7.73 16.63
N TYR A 93 0.60 -6.68 17.45
CA TYR A 93 1.83 -6.34 18.16
C TYR A 93 2.30 -7.48 19.09
N ALA A 94 1.36 -8.16 19.76
CA ALA A 94 1.66 -9.33 20.59
C ALA A 94 2.08 -10.56 19.76
N GLN A 95 1.51 -10.74 18.57
CA GLN A 95 1.84 -11.85 17.67
C GLN A 95 3.26 -11.75 17.11
N GLU A 96 3.78 -10.54 16.91
CA GLU A 96 5.17 -10.26 16.51
C GLU A 96 6.20 -10.53 17.62
N GLY A 97 5.79 -11.15 18.73
CA GLY A 97 6.66 -11.48 19.86
C GLY A 97 7.16 -10.27 20.64
N ARG A 98 6.63 -9.07 20.33
CA ARG A 98 6.94 -7.85 21.06
C ARG A 98 6.04 -7.76 22.28
N SER A 99 6.62 -8.03 23.44
CA SER A 99 5.93 -7.82 24.71
C SER A 99 5.99 -6.33 25.05
N ILE A 100 4.86 -5.63 24.93
CA ILE A 100 4.72 -4.31 25.52
C ILE A 100 4.14 -4.49 26.92
N SER A 101 4.94 -4.12 27.92
CA SER A 101 4.49 -4.01 29.30
C SER A 101 3.67 -2.73 29.55
N ASP A 102 3.79 -1.72 28.68
CA ASP A 102 3.15 -0.42 28.81
C ASP A 102 2.10 -0.12 27.72
N ARG A 103 0.82 -0.22 28.09
CA ARG A 103 -0.32 0.17 27.23
C ARG A 103 -0.19 1.60 26.67
N ALA A 104 0.44 2.52 27.42
CA ALA A 104 0.62 3.90 26.97
C ALA A 104 1.60 3.98 25.78
N GLU A 105 2.65 3.17 25.77
CA GLU A 105 3.58 3.08 24.65
C GLU A 105 2.90 2.57 23.38
N LEU A 106 2.14 1.48 23.48
CA LEU A 106 1.36 0.95 22.36
C LEU A 106 0.36 1.98 21.81
N LYS A 107 -0.27 2.75 22.70
CA LYS A 107 -1.20 3.82 22.29
C LYS A 107 -0.48 4.97 21.58
N ARG A 108 0.72 5.36 22.03
CA ARG A 108 1.55 6.36 21.33
C ARG A 108 1.93 5.92 19.92
N GLU A 109 2.35 4.67 19.74
CA GLU A 109 2.68 4.13 18.41
C GLU A 109 1.45 4.12 17.51
N PHE A 110 0.29 3.70 18.04
CA PHE A 110 -0.96 3.75 17.30
C PHE A 110 -1.32 5.18 16.87
N ASP A 111 -1.23 6.14 17.80
CA ASP A 111 -1.55 7.55 17.56
C ASP A 111 -0.55 8.23 16.62
N ALA A 112 0.68 7.75 16.56
CA ALA A 112 1.69 8.23 15.62
C ALA A 112 1.38 7.81 14.17
N ILE A 113 0.69 6.68 13.99
CA ILE A 113 0.26 6.19 12.67
C ILE A 113 -1.12 6.76 12.30
N ASP A 114 -2.04 6.90 13.26
CA ASP A 114 -3.37 7.52 13.06
C ASP A 114 -3.25 9.05 12.89
N THR A 115 -2.71 9.47 11.74
CA THR A 115 -2.41 10.87 11.42
C THR A 115 -3.65 11.75 11.29
N ASN A 116 -4.79 11.18 10.91
CA ASN A 116 -6.05 11.91 10.82
C ASN A 116 -6.82 11.92 12.16
N HIS A 117 -6.32 11.22 13.18
CA HIS A 117 -6.92 11.10 14.51
C HIS A 117 -8.36 10.55 14.48
N GLY A 118 -8.64 9.64 13.56
CA GLY A 118 -9.94 9.03 13.34
C GLY A 118 -10.23 7.88 14.32
N GLY A 119 -9.25 7.47 15.11
CA GLY A 119 -9.32 6.34 16.03
C GLY A 119 -9.06 4.99 15.36
N TYR A 120 -8.60 4.99 14.11
CA TYR A 120 -8.31 3.82 13.30
C TYR A 120 -7.11 4.10 12.41
N ILE A 121 -6.24 3.12 12.22
CA ILE A 121 -5.18 3.20 11.21
C ILE A 121 -5.77 2.81 9.85
N LEU A 122 -5.73 3.73 8.89
CA LEU A 122 -6.11 3.47 7.50
C LEU A 122 -4.89 3.00 6.70
N PHE A 123 -5.13 2.24 5.63
CA PHE A 123 -4.05 1.80 4.73
C PHE A 123 -3.32 2.98 4.08
N ASP A 124 -3.93 4.16 3.98
CA ASP A 124 -3.29 5.37 3.44
C ASP A 124 -2.37 6.07 4.47
N GLU A 125 -2.38 5.64 5.73
CA GLU A 125 -1.59 6.22 6.83
C GLU A 125 -0.35 5.40 7.22
N VAL A 126 -0.22 4.19 6.68
CA VAL A 126 0.96 3.30 6.80
C VAL A 126 1.81 3.35 5.56
#